data_AF-A0AAV0XPM6-F1
#
_entry.id   AF-A0AAV0XPM6-F1
#
_cell.length_a   1.000
_cell.length_b   1.000
_cell.length_c   1.000
_cell.angle_alpha   90.00
_cell.angle_beta   90.00
_cell.angle_gamma   90.00
#
_symmetry.space_group_name_H-M   'P 1'
#
loop_
_entity.id
_entity.type
_entity.pdbx_description
1 polymer ?
#
loop_
_entity_poly.entity_id
_entity_poly.type
_entity_poly.pdbx_seq_one_letter_code
_entity_poly.pdbx_strand_id
1 'polypeptide(L)'
;MALANVVRTSIHAQNQWNQSILDQNLIEGDDIYGEIYSLTAEQENALSIPESAHLMVRNFDVINQDFSMYSKNFSIEYNENPALFGCLMDSVNRKDGIGNTLNDSMQNLFNDHSAGILIAEGKSYGVIYHGEKYYFIDSQSCGIKGAPAKNSNDKACIVECDTINELTRICKRATGSRRVQYTLDHIYVQFNHNPIQDLHIVELLSLKEPTPLNVEQ
;
A
#
# COMPACT_ATOMS: atom_id res chain seq x y z
N MET A 1 -6.36 4.17 -1.43
CA MET A 1 -5.43 3.72 -2.52
C MET A 1 -4.15 2.99 -2.08
N ALA A 2 -3.17 3.67 -1.46
CA ALA A 2 -1.87 3.02 -1.15
C ALA A 2 -2.03 1.80 -0.23
N LEU A 3 -2.86 1.92 0.82
CA LEU A 3 -3.21 0.80 1.70
C LEU A 3 -3.77 -0.40 0.95
N ALA A 4 -4.75 -0.20 0.06
CA ALA A 4 -5.37 -1.29 -0.70
C ALA A 4 -4.37 -2.07 -1.56
N ASN A 5 -3.37 -1.38 -2.13
CA ASN A 5 -2.29 -2.03 -2.86
C ASN A 5 -1.36 -2.82 -1.94
N VAL A 6 -1.04 -2.29 -0.76
CA VAL A 6 -0.25 -3.02 0.25
C VAL A 6 -1.00 -4.27 0.72
N VAL A 7 -2.29 -4.16 1.06
CA VAL A 7 -3.14 -5.31 1.43
C VAL A 7 -3.17 -6.35 0.31
N ARG A 8 -3.23 -5.92 -0.95
CA ARG A 8 -3.25 -6.83 -2.11
C ARG A 8 -2.02 -7.74 -2.16
N THR A 9 -0.87 -7.26 -1.71
CA THR A 9 0.37 -8.06 -1.68
C THR A 9 0.33 -9.21 -0.66
N SER A 10 -0.58 -9.14 0.31
CA SER A 10 -0.83 -10.24 1.25
C SER A 10 -1.78 -11.31 0.68
N ILE A 11 -2.39 -11.07 -0.49
CA ILE A 11 -3.36 -11.98 -1.13
C ILE A 11 -2.76 -12.65 -2.37
N HIS A 12 -2.02 -11.90 -3.18
CA HIS A 12 -1.53 -12.36 -4.48
C HIS A 12 -0.02 -12.26 -4.60
N ALA A 13 0.59 -13.32 -5.11
CA ALA A 13 1.99 -13.31 -5.51
C ALA A 13 2.22 -12.36 -6.70
N GLN A 14 3.44 -11.85 -6.85
CA GLN A 14 3.76 -10.83 -7.85
C GLN A 14 3.45 -11.25 -9.30
N ASN A 15 3.57 -12.55 -9.61
CA ASN A 15 3.30 -13.08 -10.95
C ASN A 15 1.81 -13.07 -11.34
N GLN A 16 0.91 -12.78 -10.39
CA GLN A 16 -0.52 -12.67 -10.63
C GLN A 16 -0.93 -11.22 -10.92
N TRP A 17 -0.07 -10.23 -10.62
CA TRP A 17 -0.41 -8.81 -10.74
C TRP A 17 -0.61 -8.43 -12.20
N ASN A 18 -1.81 -7.95 -12.51
CA ASN A 18 -2.23 -7.57 -13.85
C ASN A 18 -3.16 -6.35 -13.77
N GLN A 19 -3.58 -5.83 -14.94
CA GLN A 19 -4.40 -4.63 -14.99
C GLN A 19 -5.73 -4.78 -14.21
N SER A 20 -6.41 -5.93 -14.29
CA SER A 20 -7.67 -6.13 -13.56
C SER A 20 -7.48 -6.13 -12.05
N ILE A 21 -6.35 -6.66 -11.56
CA ILE A 21 -6.00 -6.56 -10.14
C ILE A 21 -5.79 -5.11 -9.73
N LEU A 22 -5.06 -4.34 -10.55
CA LEU A 22 -4.82 -2.92 -10.28
C LEU A 22 -6.10 -2.11 -10.28
N ASP A 23 -6.98 -2.32 -11.27
CA ASP A 23 -8.27 -1.64 -11.35
C ASP A 23 -9.13 -1.96 -10.10
N GLN A 24 -9.12 -3.20 -9.62
CA GLN A 24 -9.81 -3.56 -8.37
C GLN A 24 -9.18 -2.89 -7.14
N ASN A 25 -7.86 -2.76 -7.07
CA ASN A 25 -7.19 -2.07 -5.97
C ASN A 25 -7.56 -0.58 -5.92
N LEU A 26 -7.88 0.03 -7.07
CA LEU A 26 -8.36 1.40 -7.13
C LEU A 26 -9.77 1.50 -6.52
N ILE A 27 -10.68 0.62 -6.92
CA ILE A 27 -12.06 0.59 -6.39
C ILE A 27 -12.04 0.39 -4.87
N GLU A 28 -11.35 -0.64 -4.39
CA GLU A 28 -11.34 -0.97 -2.95
C GLU A 28 -10.55 0.07 -2.14
N GLY A 29 -9.60 0.74 -2.81
CA GLY A 29 -8.87 1.86 -2.24
C GLY A 29 -9.71 3.13 -2.06
N ASP A 30 -10.77 3.33 -2.84
CA ASP A 30 -11.75 4.40 -2.69
C ASP A 30 -12.82 4.01 -1.66
N ASP A 31 -13.29 2.76 -1.68
CA ASP A 31 -14.27 2.25 -0.71
C ASP A 31 -13.75 2.38 0.73
N ILE A 32 -12.53 1.89 1.00
CA ILE A 32 -11.94 1.99 2.34
C ILE A 32 -11.65 3.44 2.75
N TYR A 33 -11.35 4.32 1.78
CA TYR A 33 -11.17 5.74 2.06
C TYR A 33 -12.49 6.36 2.55
N GLY A 34 -13.60 6.06 1.87
CA GLY A 34 -14.93 6.52 2.27
C GLY A 34 -15.34 5.99 3.64
N GLU A 35 -15.06 4.72 3.91
CA GLU A 35 -15.32 4.10 5.22
C GLU A 35 -14.54 4.78 6.35
N ILE A 36 -13.21 4.94 6.20
CA ILE A 36 -12.38 5.62 7.20
C ILE A 36 -12.87 7.06 7.41
N TYR A 37 -13.19 7.77 6.33
CA TYR A 37 -13.68 9.16 6.41
C TYR A 37 -14.99 9.24 7.21
N SER A 38 -15.96 8.38 6.92
CA SER A 38 -17.24 8.32 7.66
C SER A 38 -17.04 7.94 9.13
N LEU A 39 -16.29 6.87 9.41
CA LEU A 39 -16.04 6.42 10.78
C LEU A 39 -15.30 7.49 11.60
N THR A 40 -14.36 8.20 10.99
CA THR A 40 -13.65 9.31 11.65
C THR A 40 -14.59 10.47 11.99
N ALA A 41 -15.59 10.74 11.16
CA ALA A 41 -16.57 11.80 11.42
C ALA A 41 -17.57 11.42 12.54
N GLU A 42 -17.81 10.13 12.74
CA GLU A 42 -18.78 9.61 13.72
C GLU A 42 -18.16 9.37 15.12
N GLN A 43 -16.88 9.02 15.19
CA GLN A 43 -16.21 8.65 16.44
C GLN A 43 -15.57 9.87 17.14
N GLU A 44 -16.00 10.17 18.37
CA GLU A 44 -15.53 11.35 19.14
C GLU A 44 -14.00 11.39 19.37
N ASN A 45 -13.35 10.23 19.47
CA ASN A 45 -11.91 10.12 19.74
C ASN A 45 -11.07 9.91 18.46
N ALA A 46 -11.71 9.85 17.29
CA ALA A 46 -10.97 9.67 16.04
C ALA A 46 -10.21 10.94 15.66
N LEU A 47 -9.04 10.75 15.04
CA LEU A 47 -8.25 11.85 14.53
C LEU A 47 -8.97 12.46 13.31
N SER A 48 -9.50 13.68 13.45
CA SER A 48 -10.18 14.38 12.36
C SER A 48 -9.32 14.43 11.08
N ILE A 49 -9.97 14.25 9.93
CA ILE A 49 -9.39 14.46 8.60
C ILE A 49 -9.84 15.84 8.13
N PRO A 50 -8.94 16.85 8.11
CA PRO A 50 -9.29 18.17 7.58
C PRO A 50 -9.72 18.09 6.11
N GLU A 51 -10.66 18.93 5.69
CA GLU A 51 -11.19 18.98 4.32
C GLU A 51 -10.11 19.23 3.25
N SER A 52 -9.01 19.88 3.64
CA SER A 52 -7.85 20.18 2.79
C SER A 52 -6.64 19.25 3.02
N ALA A 53 -6.77 18.28 3.93
CA ALA A 53 -5.70 17.39 4.30
C ALA A 53 -5.88 15.99 3.72
N HIS A 54 -4.79 15.24 3.73
CA HIS A 54 -4.77 13.86 3.27
C HIS A 54 -4.96 12.94 4.46
N LEU A 55 -5.59 11.80 4.18
CA LEU A 55 -5.66 10.70 5.13
C LEU A 55 -4.24 10.23 5.47
N MET A 56 -3.93 10.21 6.76
CA MET A 56 -2.67 9.73 7.34
C MET A 56 -2.83 8.31 7.86
N VAL A 57 -1.73 7.55 8.01
CA VAL A 57 -1.78 6.20 8.58
C VAL A 57 -2.43 6.16 9.96
N ARG A 58 -2.26 7.21 10.77
CA ARG A 58 -2.92 7.33 12.09
C ARG A 58 -4.45 7.40 12.02
N ASN A 59 -5.03 7.76 10.88
CA ASN A 59 -6.48 7.70 10.69
C ASN A 59 -6.98 6.26 10.56
N PHE A 60 -6.09 5.27 10.37
CA PHE A 60 -6.48 3.86 10.33
C PHE A 60 -6.87 3.31 11.70
N ASP A 61 -6.73 4.07 12.80
CA ASP A 61 -7.18 3.66 14.13
C ASP A 61 -8.65 3.24 14.15
N VAL A 62 -9.49 3.83 13.28
CA VAL A 62 -10.93 3.51 13.20
C VAL A 62 -11.23 2.19 12.46
N ILE A 63 -10.24 1.61 11.77
CA ILE A 63 -10.34 0.34 11.02
C ILE A 63 -9.23 -0.67 11.38
N ASN A 64 -8.46 -0.41 12.44
CA ASN A 64 -7.24 -1.16 12.73
C ASN A 64 -7.50 -2.65 13.08
N GLN A 65 -8.73 -2.98 13.51
CA GLN A 65 -9.18 -4.33 13.79
C GLN A 65 -10.26 -4.77 12.81
N ASP A 66 -10.07 -5.95 12.22
CA ASP A 66 -11.08 -6.71 11.48
C ASP A 66 -11.82 -5.95 10.36
N PHE A 67 -11.11 -5.11 9.60
CA PHE A 67 -11.68 -4.50 8.40
C PHE A 67 -11.78 -5.51 7.26
N SER A 68 -12.80 -5.36 6.42
CA SER A 68 -13.04 -6.23 5.27
C SER A 68 -12.60 -5.56 3.99
N MET A 69 -11.77 -6.24 3.20
CA MET A 69 -11.37 -5.80 1.86
C MET A 69 -11.17 -7.03 0.97
N TYR A 70 -11.51 -6.96 -0.31
CA TYR A 70 -11.38 -8.10 -1.24
C TYR A 70 -12.06 -9.39 -0.74
N SER A 71 -13.21 -9.27 -0.06
CA SER A 71 -13.94 -10.40 0.57
C SER A 71 -13.15 -11.16 1.66
N LYS A 72 -12.17 -10.49 2.26
CA LYS A 72 -11.23 -11.03 3.25
C LYS A 72 -11.14 -10.09 4.44
N ASN A 73 -10.89 -10.64 5.63
CA ASN A 73 -10.75 -9.87 6.86
C ASN A 73 -9.27 -9.63 7.17
N PHE A 74 -8.96 -8.42 7.59
CA PHE A 74 -7.60 -7.99 7.89
C PHE A 74 -7.55 -7.14 9.16
N SER A 75 -6.38 -7.11 9.76
CA SER A 75 -6.01 -6.11 10.77
C SER A 75 -4.82 -5.29 10.27
N ILE A 76 -4.74 -4.05 10.72
CA ILE A 76 -3.63 -3.14 10.43
C ILE A 76 -2.91 -2.85 11.73
N GLU A 77 -1.61 -3.11 11.73
CA GLU A 77 -0.72 -2.76 12.83
C GLU A 77 0.32 -1.74 12.36
N TYR A 78 0.62 -0.78 13.23
CA TYR A 78 1.69 0.19 13.07
C TYR A 78 2.14 0.66 14.47
N ASN A 79 3.40 1.06 14.60
CA ASN A 79 3.90 1.60 15.86
C ASN A 79 3.22 2.94 16.20
N GLU A 80 3.22 3.35 17.47
CA GLU A 80 2.66 4.64 17.90
C GLU A 80 3.21 5.85 17.10
N ASN A 81 4.47 5.76 16.67
CA ASN A 81 5.11 6.72 15.77
C ASN A 81 5.66 6.00 14.53
N PRO A 82 4.83 5.74 13.51
CA PRO A 82 5.25 4.93 12.37
C PRO A 82 6.04 5.74 11.33
N ALA A 83 5.97 7.07 11.41
CA ALA A 83 6.49 8.01 10.43
C ALA A 83 8.01 8.17 10.52
N LEU A 84 8.73 7.68 9.51
CA LEU A 84 10.04 8.22 9.16
C LEU A 84 9.82 9.52 8.38
N PHE A 85 10.41 10.64 8.80
CA PHE A 85 10.18 11.93 8.14
C PHE A 85 11.47 12.61 7.72
N GLY A 86 11.33 13.53 6.78
CA GLY A 86 12.41 14.38 6.29
C GLY A 86 11.93 15.32 5.20
N CYS A 87 12.88 15.87 4.45
CA CYS A 87 12.63 16.70 3.28
C CYS A 87 13.09 15.99 2.00
N LEU A 88 12.36 16.16 0.90
CA LEU A 88 12.76 15.62 -0.41
C LEU A 88 14.06 16.23 -0.94
N MET A 89 14.48 17.40 -0.42
CA MET A 89 15.77 18.00 -0.70
C MET A 89 16.82 17.55 0.32
N ASP A 90 17.66 16.59 -0.07
CA ASP A 90 18.67 15.97 0.81
C ASP A 90 19.57 16.97 1.56
N SER A 91 19.89 18.11 0.94
CA SER A 91 20.76 19.12 1.58
C SER A 91 20.12 19.74 2.82
N VAL A 92 18.79 19.84 2.88
CA VAL A 92 18.07 20.39 4.04
C VAL A 92 18.19 19.39 5.20
N ASN A 93 18.00 18.10 4.95
CA ASN A 93 18.15 17.07 5.96
C ASN A 93 19.56 17.04 6.56
N ARG A 94 20.58 17.08 5.70
CA ARG A 94 21.97 16.96 6.11
C ARG A 94 22.52 18.20 6.82
N LYS A 95 22.12 19.39 6.39
CA LYS A 95 22.65 20.66 6.93
C LYS A 95 21.84 21.16 8.13
N ASP A 96 20.52 21.07 8.04
CA ASP A 96 19.61 21.65 9.03
C ASP A 96 19.18 20.62 10.07
N GLY A 97 19.49 19.32 9.87
CA GLY A 97 19.19 18.25 10.81
C GLY A 97 17.69 17.98 10.99
N ILE A 98 16.86 18.40 10.04
CA ILE A 98 15.39 18.38 10.14
C ILE A 98 14.77 16.98 10.03
N GLY A 99 15.54 15.95 9.67
CA GLY A 99 15.04 14.60 9.45
C GLY A 99 15.97 13.76 8.60
N ASN A 100 15.46 12.66 8.05
CA ASN A 100 16.20 11.71 7.23
C ASN A 100 16.23 12.12 5.75
N THR A 101 17.23 11.66 5.00
CA THR A 101 17.05 11.63 3.54
C THR A 101 16.10 10.51 3.15
N LEU A 102 15.42 10.64 2.00
CA LEU A 102 14.52 9.58 1.54
C LEU A 102 15.22 8.22 1.42
N ASN A 103 16.50 8.22 1.03
CA ASN A 103 17.30 7.01 0.97
C ASN A 103 17.49 6.36 2.34
N ASP A 104 17.81 7.14 3.37
CA ASP A 104 18.00 6.64 4.73
C ASP A 104 16.67 6.11 5.29
N SER A 105 15.56 6.81 5.03
CA SER A 105 14.22 6.33 5.39
C SER A 105 13.85 5.02 4.70
N MET A 106 14.16 4.85 3.41
CA MET A 106 13.91 3.59 2.71
C MET A 106 14.73 2.45 3.30
N GLN A 107 16.02 2.68 3.58
CA GLN A 107 16.89 1.67 4.21
C GLN A 107 16.35 1.27 5.58
N ASN A 108 15.99 2.25 6.42
CA ASN A 108 15.41 1.99 7.72
C ASN A 108 14.08 1.23 7.63
N LEU A 109 13.21 1.60 6.69
CA LEU A 109 11.94 0.89 6.47
C LEU A 109 12.18 -0.58 6.16
N PHE A 110 13.02 -0.88 5.16
CA PHE A 110 13.19 -2.25 4.67
C PHE A 110 14.16 -3.11 5.49
N ASN A 111 14.80 -2.54 6.51
CA ASN A 111 15.53 -3.32 7.50
C ASN A 111 14.59 -4.14 8.40
N ASP A 112 13.46 -3.55 8.78
CA ASP A 112 12.55 -4.12 9.79
C ASP A 112 11.13 -4.40 9.25
N HIS A 113 10.78 -3.85 8.10
CA HIS A 113 9.42 -3.91 7.55
C HIS A 113 9.41 -4.25 6.06
N SER A 114 8.29 -4.81 5.58
CA SER A 114 8.11 -5.17 4.16
C SER A 114 7.31 -4.15 3.37
N ALA A 115 6.65 -3.19 4.03
CA ALA A 115 5.80 -2.22 3.34
C ALA A 115 5.71 -0.88 4.08
N GLY A 116 5.50 0.18 3.31
CA GLY A 116 5.20 1.50 3.84
C GLY A 116 4.44 2.36 2.84
N ILE A 117 3.90 3.46 3.35
CA ILE A 117 3.21 4.49 2.58
C ILE A 117 4.07 5.76 2.60
N LEU A 118 4.56 6.16 1.43
CA LEU A 118 5.27 7.43 1.23
C LEU A 118 4.25 8.52 0.96
N ILE A 119 4.23 9.56 1.78
CA ILE A 119 3.34 10.72 1.62
C ILE A 119 4.19 11.97 1.37
N ALA A 120 3.96 12.65 0.24
CA ALA A 120 4.60 13.91 -0.09
C ALA A 120 3.75 14.72 -1.09
N GLU A 121 3.75 16.06 -0.96
CA GLU A 121 2.98 16.98 -1.82
C GLU A 121 1.51 16.59 -2.03
N GLY A 122 0.88 16.06 -0.98
CA GLY A 122 -0.51 15.65 -1.05
C GLY A 122 -0.79 14.41 -1.90
N LYS A 123 0.25 13.60 -2.13
CA LYS A 123 0.16 12.31 -2.81
C LYS A 123 0.64 11.22 -1.88
N SER A 124 0.05 10.04 -2.02
CA SER A 124 0.46 8.83 -1.30
C SER A 124 0.85 7.74 -2.27
N TYR A 125 1.95 7.07 -1.97
CA TYR A 125 2.54 6.02 -2.78
C TYR A 125 2.79 4.79 -1.92
N GLY A 126 2.54 3.60 -2.45
CA GLY A 126 2.95 2.35 -1.80
C GLY A 126 4.40 2.03 -2.12
N VAL A 127 5.17 1.64 -1.12
CA VAL A 127 6.50 1.04 -1.31
C VAL A 127 6.57 -0.30 -0.61
N ILE A 128 6.95 -1.35 -1.34
CA ILE A 128 6.80 -2.72 -0.88
C ILE A 128 8.06 -3.53 -1.22
N TYR A 129 8.47 -4.41 -0.31
CA TYR A 129 9.44 -5.46 -0.53
C TYR A 129 8.73 -6.81 -0.44
N HIS A 130 8.66 -7.53 -1.56
CA HIS A 130 7.96 -8.81 -1.66
C HIS A 130 8.63 -9.71 -2.71
N GLY A 131 8.80 -10.99 -2.41
CA GLY A 131 9.40 -11.94 -3.35
C GLY A 131 10.78 -11.51 -3.88
N GLU A 132 11.64 -10.98 -2.99
CA GLU A 132 13.00 -10.50 -3.29
C GLU A 132 13.08 -9.29 -4.25
N LYS A 133 11.96 -8.60 -4.46
CA LYS A 133 11.86 -7.41 -5.30
C LYS A 133 11.27 -6.25 -4.53
N TYR A 134 11.59 -5.05 -5.00
CA TYR A 134 11.01 -3.80 -4.50
C TYR A 134 9.97 -3.29 -5.49
N TYR A 135 8.88 -2.73 -4.98
CA TYR A 135 7.80 -2.19 -5.81
C TYR A 135 7.45 -0.78 -5.37
N PHE A 136 7.35 0.10 -6.36
CA PHE A 136 6.72 1.41 -6.22
C PHE A 136 5.32 1.33 -6.80
N ILE A 137 4.33 1.83 -6.06
CA ILE A 137 2.93 1.81 -6.47
C ILE A 137 2.39 3.23 -6.41
N ASP A 138 1.90 3.71 -7.55
CA ASP A 138 1.27 5.01 -7.67
C ASP A 138 -0.12 4.83 -8.28
N SER A 139 -1.11 5.30 -7.52
CA SER A 139 -2.52 5.25 -7.92
C SER A 139 -2.91 6.40 -8.85
N GLN A 140 -2.03 7.41 -9.00
CA GLN A 140 -2.23 8.51 -9.92
C GLN A 140 -1.66 8.18 -11.31
N SER A 141 -1.97 9.06 -12.25
CA SER A 141 -1.46 9.01 -13.62
C SER A 141 0.07 8.97 -13.66
N CYS A 142 0.62 7.80 -13.98
CA CYS A 142 2.05 7.58 -14.13
C CYS A 142 2.53 7.71 -15.57
N GLY A 143 3.56 8.53 -15.77
CA GLY A 143 4.44 8.46 -16.93
C GLY A 143 5.46 7.33 -16.83
N ILE A 144 6.39 7.30 -17.78
CA ILE A 144 7.45 6.29 -17.87
C ILE A 144 8.24 6.21 -16.55
N LYS A 145 8.32 5.01 -15.97
CA LYS A 145 9.09 4.71 -14.74
C LYS A 145 8.67 5.58 -13.53
N GLY A 146 7.36 5.75 -13.33
CA GLY A 146 6.80 6.45 -12.16
C GLY A 146 7.00 7.97 -12.16
N ALA A 147 7.44 8.57 -13.27
CA ALA A 147 7.43 10.02 -13.42
C ALA A 147 5.97 10.52 -13.47
N PRO A 148 5.67 11.75 -13.05
CA PRO A 148 4.34 12.33 -13.26
C PRO A 148 3.94 12.30 -14.75
N ALA A 149 2.73 11.83 -15.04
CA ALA A 149 2.15 11.88 -16.36
C ALA A 149 2.11 13.32 -16.92
N LYS A 150 2.39 13.47 -18.22
CA LYS A 150 2.27 14.76 -18.91
C LYS A 150 0.85 15.05 -19.40
N ASN A 151 0.03 13.99 -19.55
CA ASN A 151 -1.34 14.05 -20.06
C ASN A 151 -2.31 13.43 -19.03
N SER A 152 -3.53 13.95 -18.96
CA SER A 152 -4.53 13.65 -17.91
C SER A 152 -5.24 12.28 -18.01
N ASN A 153 -4.76 11.36 -18.87
CA ASN A 153 -5.41 10.07 -19.15
C ASN A 153 -4.52 8.86 -18.82
N ASP A 154 -3.44 9.06 -18.07
CA ASP A 154 -2.52 7.96 -17.76
C ASP A 154 -3.01 7.12 -16.57
N LYS A 155 -2.63 5.84 -16.59
CA LYS A 155 -3.08 4.80 -15.66
C LYS A 155 -2.27 4.81 -14.36
N ALA A 156 -2.85 4.24 -13.31
CA ALA A 156 -2.08 3.82 -12.13
C ALA A 156 -0.97 2.85 -12.55
N CYS A 157 0.12 2.81 -11.79
CA CYS A 157 1.26 1.97 -12.11
C CYS A 157 1.86 1.25 -10.91
N ILE A 158 2.45 0.09 -11.21
CA ILE A 158 3.40 -0.61 -10.36
C ILE A 158 4.72 -0.64 -11.12
N VAL A 159 5.81 -0.29 -10.43
CA VAL A 159 7.17 -0.36 -10.96
C VAL A 159 7.97 -1.32 -10.09
N GLU A 160 8.31 -2.48 -10.67
CA GLU A 160 9.26 -3.42 -10.08
C GLU A 160 10.69 -2.85 -10.16
N CYS A 161 11.44 -3.01 -9.08
CA CYS A 161 12.80 -2.53 -8.92
C CYS A 161 13.66 -3.66 -8.33
N ASP A 162 14.87 -3.85 -8.86
CA ASP A 162 15.78 -4.90 -8.41
C ASP A 162 16.49 -4.53 -7.11
N THR A 163 16.59 -3.24 -6.80
CA THR A 163 17.33 -2.74 -5.65
C THR A 163 16.59 -1.61 -4.97
N ILE A 164 16.84 -1.45 -3.66
CA ILE A 164 16.34 -0.31 -2.88
C ILE A 164 16.79 1.04 -3.45
N ASN A 165 17.97 1.10 -4.07
CA ASN A 165 18.49 2.29 -4.73
C ASN A 165 17.68 2.64 -5.98
N GLU A 166 17.22 1.65 -6.74
CA GLU A 166 16.34 1.86 -7.88
C GLU A 166 14.96 2.34 -7.41
N LEU A 167 14.38 1.69 -6.40
CA LEU A 167 13.12 2.11 -5.78
C LEU A 167 13.19 3.57 -5.32
N THR A 168 14.25 3.94 -4.60
CA THR A 168 14.46 5.30 -4.11
C THR A 168 14.54 6.32 -5.25
N ARG A 169 15.18 5.97 -6.38
CA ARG A 169 15.23 6.82 -7.58
C ARG A 169 13.86 6.97 -8.23
N ILE A 170 13.04 5.93 -8.25
CA ILE A 170 11.66 5.99 -8.76
C ILE A 170 10.82 6.91 -7.87
N CYS A 171 10.90 6.75 -6.54
CA CYS A 171 10.22 7.63 -5.60
C CYS A 171 10.62 9.10 -5.80
N LYS A 172 11.93 9.40 -5.90
CA LYS A 172 12.40 10.77 -6.18
C LYS A 172 11.95 11.32 -7.54
N ARG A 173 11.74 10.45 -8.54
CA ARG A 173 11.16 10.87 -9.83
C ARG A 173 9.68 11.25 -9.69
N ALA A 174 8.92 10.49 -8.90
CA ALA A 174 7.51 10.75 -8.65
C ALA A 174 7.31 12.02 -7.80
N THR A 175 8.11 12.19 -6.74
CA THR A 175 7.96 13.27 -5.75
C THR A 175 8.78 14.52 -6.06
N GLY A 176 9.81 14.41 -6.90
CA GLY A 176 10.83 15.44 -7.08
C GLY A 176 11.78 15.59 -5.88
N SER A 177 12.64 16.61 -5.95
CA SER A 177 13.70 16.91 -4.96
C SER A 177 13.60 18.34 -4.40
N ARG A 178 12.37 18.83 -4.21
CA ARG A 178 12.08 20.21 -3.77
C ARG A 178 12.12 20.33 -2.24
N ARG A 179 12.04 21.56 -1.71
CA ARG A 179 11.93 21.83 -0.27
C ARG A 179 10.55 21.45 0.28
N VAL A 180 10.22 20.18 0.25
CA VAL A 180 8.93 19.63 0.65
C VAL A 180 9.17 18.55 1.69
N GLN A 181 8.37 18.54 2.75
CA GLN A 181 8.38 17.47 3.73
C GLN A 181 7.77 16.18 3.15
N TYR A 182 8.31 15.04 3.57
CA TYR A 182 7.68 13.74 3.36
C TYR A 182 7.52 13.01 4.69
N THR A 183 6.57 12.08 4.72
CA THR A 183 6.54 10.97 5.70
C THR A 183 6.62 9.65 4.96
N LEU A 184 7.23 8.66 5.59
CA LEU A 184 7.26 7.28 5.17
C LEU A 184 6.81 6.45 6.35
N ASP A 185 5.54 6.07 6.33
CA ASP A 185 4.86 5.39 7.41
C ASP A 185 4.86 3.89 7.16
N HIS A 186 5.47 3.10 8.04
CA HIS A 186 5.37 1.64 7.93
C HIS A 186 3.95 1.18 8.29
N ILE A 187 3.51 0.13 7.62
CA ILE A 187 2.24 -0.54 7.94
C ILE A 187 2.44 -2.04 7.85
N TYR A 188 1.82 -2.77 8.78
CA TYR A 188 1.76 -4.22 8.77
C TYR A 188 0.32 -4.67 8.58
N VAL A 189 0.10 -5.49 7.56
CA VAL A 189 -1.22 -6.05 7.25
C VAL A 189 -1.23 -7.50 7.69
N GLN A 190 -2.08 -7.82 8.65
CA GLN A 190 -2.33 -9.19 9.08
C GLN A 190 -3.59 -9.72 8.40
N PHE A 191 -3.48 -10.87 7.75
CA PHE A 191 -4.65 -11.59 7.26
C PHE A 191 -5.29 -12.36 8.43
N ASN A 192 -6.51 -12.00 8.78
CA ASN A 192 -7.22 -12.63 9.88
C ASN A 192 -7.79 -13.94 9.34
N HIS A 193 -7.14 -15.06 9.68
CA HIS A 193 -7.63 -16.38 9.31
C HIS A 193 -9.01 -16.58 9.93
N ASN A 194 -10.03 -16.63 9.08
CA ASN A 194 -11.36 -17.04 9.48
C ASN A 194 -11.54 -18.52 9.10
N PRO A 195 -11.40 -19.47 10.03
CA PRO A 195 -11.39 -20.90 9.73
C PRO A 195 -12.67 -21.39 9.02
N ILE A 196 -13.76 -20.63 9.09
CA ILE A 196 -15.04 -20.96 8.45
C ILE A 196 -15.01 -20.76 6.92
N GLN A 197 -14.23 -19.79 6.41
CA GLN A 197 -14.09 -19.59 4.96
C GLN A 197 -13.30 -20.72 4.28
N ASP A 198 -12.32 -21.29 4.98
CA ASP A 198 -11.51 -22.39 4.45
C ASP A 198 -12.32 -23.70 4.34
N LEU A 199 -13.23 -23.95 5.28
CA LEU A 199 -14.16 -25.09 5.23
C LEU A 199 -15.02 -25.08 3.95
N HIS A 200 -15.52 -23.90 3.55
CA HIS A 200 -16.31 -23.76 2.32
C HIS A 200 -15.49 -24.00 1.05
N ILE A 201 -14.21 -23.60 1.04
CA ILE A 201 -13.30 -23.86 -0.09
C ILE A 201 -12.96 -25.35 -0.18
N VAL A 202 -12.72 -26.02 0.95
CA VAL A 202 -12.46 -27.47 1.00
C VAL A 202 -13.70 -28.28 0.55
N GLU A 203 -14.91 -27.88 0.94
CA GLU A 203 -16.15 -28.51 0.45
C GLU A 203 -16.34 -28.32 -1.06
N LEU A 204 -16.06 -27.12 -1.59
CA LEU A 204 -16.17 -26.86 -3.03
C LEU A 204 -15.12 -27.59 -3.88
N LEU A 205 -13.94 -27.85 -3.32
CA LEU A 205 -12.88 -28.63 -3.98
C LEU A 205 -13.15 -30.14 -3.93
N SER A 206 -13.72 -30.64 -2.84
CA SER A 206 -14.11 -32.06 -2.72
C SER A 206 -15.34 -32.43 -3.56
N LEU A 207 -16.18 -31.45 -3.94
CA LEU A 207 -17.26 -31.63 -4.91
C LEU A 207 -16.81 -31.65 -6.38
N LYS A 208 -15.52 -31.40 -6.68
CA LYS A 208 -14.97 -31.34 -8.05
C LYS A 208 -14.17 -32.58 -8.46
N GLU A 209 -14.06 -33.61 -7.61
CA GLU A 209 -13.44 -34.87 -8.05
C GLU A 209 -14.33 -35.55 -9.10
N PRO A 210 -13.83 -35.78 -10.33
CA PRO A 210 -14.62 -36.44 -11.36
C PRO A 210 -14.81 -37.91 -10.98
N THR A 211 -16.07 -38.33 -10.94
CA THR A 211 -16.45 -39.74 -10.76
C THR A 211 -15.74 -40.57 -11.81
N PRO A 212 -14.99 -41.63 -11.44
CA PRO A 212 -14.26 -42.42 -12.41
C PRO A 212 -15.25 -43.07 -13.39
N LEU A 213 -15.03 -42.84 -14.69
CA LEU A 213 -15.75 -43.53 -15.75
C LEU A 213 -15.45 -45.03 -15.62
N ASN A 214 -16.46 -45.79 -15.22
CA ASN A 214 -16.45 -47.23 -15.33
C ASN A 214 -16.35 -47.59 -16.82
N VAL A 215 -15.19 -48.10 -17.21
CA VAL A 215 -15.01 -48.76 -18.50
C VAL A 215 -15.45 -50.20 -18.30
N GLU A 216 -16.68 -50.53 -18.72
CA GLU A 216 -17.11 -51.92 -18.87
C GLU A 216 -16.34 -52.58 -20.03
N GLN A 217 -15.96 -53.84 -19.80
CA GLN A 217 -15.05 -54.67 -20.60
C GLN A 217 -15.59 -55.08 -21.97
#